data_AF-A0A978TL29-F1
#
_entry.id   AF-A0A978TL29-F1
#
_cell.length_a   1.000
_cell.length_b   1.000
_cell.length_c   1.000
_cell.angle_alpha   90.00
_cell.angle_beta   90.00
_cell.angle_gamma   90.00
#
_symmetry.space_group_name_H-M   'P 1'
#
loop_
_entity.id
_entity.type
_entity.pdbx_description
1 polymer ?
#
loop_
_entity_poly.entity_id
_entity_poly.type
_entity_poly.pdbx_seq_one_letter_code
_entity_poly.pdbx_strand_id
1 'polypeptide(L)'
;MNDRPRISHKQSIIQLTTLLFSVAALGSSPAIAQSPPPANSSSETSSTVSNSNENPSILASYYNYRDYEEVVRQTASMVGNADAQSLAQQYGLNILDITWEDTGRYYNSAVGPNISDMTIQVQQHNPISDEYKLSLMPVIRHPNFSDESADVPLDRFFLLVGNEKNQDLKRVSLREFLGDLRGYLHEPESWAGEKNSLLADRDTHVLVSAQACFLPIPQGSNAKFNPVLFNYQSYQENPAVLTILATREGTSVTIIDNVRDGFEAGMTWGQRLFFNQNGERASFTGQRLSDFQGESGDVRTPTVEAAGEEGLNMVMLIQVPLKQKEPLMPPAPIGFGGVSLLSGEAMAMPDSNVEAAVIGHGEIEGPFTEIDNLAIERDPDFPIRVTVQFYKATSNGVVSQKDMQDIREQIDRVYEDADYVGSLVVDGPSNRPTEYDGSKLEPPNWWDEFWKRHEENTGQSREEALEMLRRLRGENWMPRSPQELQEELDRL
;
A
#
# COMPACT_ATOMS: atom_id res chain seq x y z
N MET A 1 -33.23 -10.18 62.69
CA MET A 1 -31.83 -9.99 62.27
C MET A 1 -31.88 -9.29 60.93
N ASN A 2 -32.02 -7.97 60.86
CA ASN A 2 -31.10 -6.90 61.35
C ASN A 2 -29.86 -6.81 60.44
N ASP A 3 -29.47 -5.64 59.90
CA ASP A 3 -30.05 -4.30 60.06
C ASP A 3 -29.83 -3.41 58.81
N ARG A 4 -30.61 -2.32 58.71
CA ARG A 4 -30.33 -1.19 57.79
C ARG A 4 -29.37 -0.20 58.47
N PRO A 5 -28.80 0.76 57.72
CA PRO A 5 -29.44 2.09 57.76
C PRO A 5 -29.61 2.79 56.40
N ARG A 6 -30.66 3.63 56.32
CA ARG A 6 -30.79 4.76 55.39
C ARG A 6 -30.44 6.04 56.15
N ILE A 7 -29.69 6.99 55.57
CA ILE A 7 -29.76 8.48 55.67
C ILE A 7 -28.86 9.00 54.52
N SER A 8 -29.00 10.13 53.82
CA SER A 8 -30.08 10.98 53.28
C SER A 8 -29.37 12.19 52.61
N HIS A 9 -29.97 12.80 51.59
CA HIS A 9 -29.66 14.10 50.95
C HIS A 9 -28.49 15.00 51.42
N LYS A 10 -27.81 15.59 50.43
CA LYS A 10 -27.73 17.06 50.30
C LYS A 10 -27.63 17.50 48.83
N GLN A 11 -28.42 18.50 48.45
CA GLN A 11 -28.28 19.28 47.21
C GLN A 11 -27.53 20.58 47.52
N SER A 12 -26.68 21.02 46.58
CA SER A 12 -26.28 22.41 46.31
C SER A 12 -26.04 22.44 44.79
N ILE A 13 -26.73 23.18 43.94
CA ILE A 13 -27.06 24.63 43.95
C ILE A 13 -25.81 25.49 44.12
N ILE A 14 -25.21 25.83 42.98
CA ILE A 14 -24.58 27.14 42.78
C ILE A 14 -25.22 27.72 41.51
N GLN A 15 -25.91 28.84 41.65
CA GLN A 15 -26.29 29.70 40.53
C GLN A 15 -25.09 30.55 40.13
N LEU A 16 -24.93 30.82 38.84
CA LEU A 16 -24.30 32.07 38.41
C LEU A 16 -25.19 32.72 37.35
N THR A 17 -25.60 33.96 37.62
CA THR A 17 -26.56 34.73 36.81
C THR A 17 -25.86 35.87 36.10
N THR A 18 -26.10 35.97 34.79
CA THR A 18 -26.33 37.21 34.03
C THR A 18 -25.28 38.33 34.10
N LEU A 19 -24.72 38.71 32.93
CA LEU A 19 -24.93 40.08 32.45
C LEU A 19 -24.96 40.15 30.90
N LEU A 20 -25.93 40.90 30.37
CA LEU A 20 -26.01 41.28 28.96
C LEU A 20 -25.08 42.46 28.67
N PHE A 21 -24.66 42.61 27.42
CA PHE A 21 -24.84 43.89 26.72
C PHE A 21 -25.06 43.66 25.23
N SER A 22 -26.09 44.32 24.68
CA SER A 22 -26.37 44.39 23.25
C SER A 22 -26.55 45.86 22.88
N VAL A 23 -25.85 46.33 21.84
CA VAL A 23 -26.16 47.59 21.16
C VAL A 23 -25.92 47.40 19.66
N ALA A 24 -26.99 47.50 18.87
CA ALA A 24 -26.94 47.72 17.43
C ALA A 24 -26.76 49.24 17.16
N ALA A 25 -26.52 49.78 15.96
CA ALA A 25 -27.02 49.38 14.66
C ALA A 25 -26.43 50.27 13.52
N LEU A 26 -26.67 49.84 12.26
CA LEU A 26 -26.91 50.65 11.05
C LEU A 26 -25.83 51.62 10.49
N GLY A 27 -25.60 51.53 9.17
CA GLY A 27 -24.92 52.56 8.37
C GLY A 27 -24.65 52.11 6.92
N SER A 28 -25.43 52.59 5.95
CA SER A 28 -25.43 52.14 4.54
C SER A 28 -24.66 53.04 3.56
N SER A 29 -24.36 52.45 2.39
CA SER A 29 -23.81 52.93 1.07
C SER A 29 -24.17 54.37 0.59
N PRO A 30 -23.63 54.93 -0.54
CA PRO A 30 -22.95 54.27 -1.68
C PRO A 30 -21.73 55.01 -2.32
N ALA A 31 -21.36 54.54 -3.52
CA ALA A 31 -20.18 54.89 -4.33
C ALA A 31 -20.11 56.31 -4.94
N ILE A 32 -18.90 56.71 -5.34
CA ILE A 32 -18.63 57.72 -6.38
C ILE A 32 -17.55 57.16 -7.33
N ALA A 33 -17.77 57.30 -8.64
CA ALA A 33 -16.79 57.04 -9.69
C ALA A 33 -16.42 58.34 -10.41
N GLN A 34 -15.16 58.48 -10.86
CA GLN A 34 -14.75 59.41 -11.92
C GLN A 34 -13.37 59.03 -12.49
N SER A 35 -13.13 59.41 -13.75
CA SER A 35 -12.00 58.92 -14.58
C SER A 35 -11.09 60.11 -15.05
N PRO A 36 -10.22 60.01 -16.09
CA PRO A 36 -8.84 60.56 -16.09
C PRO A 36 -8.75 61.87 -16.94
N PRO A 37 -7.65 62.31 -17.62
CA PRO A 37 -6.23 61.90 -17.67
C PRO A 37 -5.29 63.05 -17.19
N PRO A 38 -4.22 63.59 -17.86
CA PRO A 38 -3.71 63.49 -19.25
C PRO A 38 -2.49 62.55 -19.42
N ALA A 39 -1.70 62.72 -20.49
CA ALA A 39 -0.46 62.02 -20.82
C ALA A 39 0.68 62.99 -21.19
N ASN A 40 1.94 62.53 -21.18
CA ASN A 40 3.12 62.99 -21.93
C ASN A 40 4.19 61.87 -21.79
N SER A 41 4.79 61.22 -22.80
CA SER A 41 5.34 61.57 -24.12
C SER A 41 6.85 61.89 -24.14
N SER A 42 7.68 60.85 -24.27
CA SER A 42 9.03 60.86 -24.91
C SER A 42 9.56 59.41 -24.95
N SER A 43 9.52 58.72 -26.10
CA SER A 43 10.63 58.64 -27.10
C SER A 43 11.88 58.01 -26.48
N GLU A 44 12.16 56.72 -26.63
CA GLU A 44 12.78 55.98 -27.77
C GLU A 44 13.17 54.58 -27.18
N THR A 45 13.53 53.49 -27.88
CA THR A 45 13.88 53.22 -29.28
C THR A 45 13.58 51.75 -29.63
N SER A 46 13.39 51.47 -30.92
CA SER A 46 13.54 50.17 -31.62
C SER A 46 14.11 48.96 -30.84
N SER A 47 13.31 47.89 -30.71
CA SER A 47 13.71 46.57 -31.22
C SER A 47 12.50 45.66 -31.48
N THR A 48 12.58 44.86 -32.54
CA THR A 48 11.61 43.83 -32.90
C THR A 48 11.42 42.83 -31.76
N VAL A 49 10.17 42.63 -31.33
CA VAL A 49 9.79 41.49 -30.48
C VAL A 49 9.96 40.20 -31.29
N SER A 50 11.11 39.56 -31.15
CA SER A 50 11.24 38.14 -31.43
C SER A 50 10.43 37.42 -30.35
N ASN A 51 9.34 36.75 -30.73
CA ASN A 51 8.64 35.82 -29.85
C ASN A 51 9.64 34.77 -29.36
N SER A 52 10.10 34.91 -28.11
CA SER A 52 10.61 33.78 -27.35
C SER A 52 9.43 32.86 -27.12
N ASN A 53 9.38 31.72 -27.80
CA ASN A 53 8.51 30.62 -27.40
C ASN A 53 8.81 30.32 -25.93
N GLU A 54 7.83 30.57 -25.07
CA GLU A 54 7.94 30.31 -23.65
C GLU A 54 8.00 28.79 -23.46
N ASN A 55 9.20 28.26 -23.18
CA ASN A 55 9.28 27.03 -22.41
C ASN A 55 8.52 27.30 -21.10
N PRO A 56 7.55 26.45 -20.71
CA PRO A 56 6.91 26.54 -19.40
C PRO A 56 7.98 26.66 -18.33
N SER A 57 8.03 27.79 -17.63
CA SER A 57 9.23 28.16 -16.89
C SER A 57 9.57 27.13 -15.80
N ILE A 58 10.86 26.91 -15.54
CA ILE A 58 11.34 26.01 -14.47
C ILE A 58 10.74 26.39 -13.09
N LEU A 59 10.35 27.66 -12.91
CA LEU A 59 9.63 28.14 -11.74
C LEU A 59 8.22 27.51 -11.64
N ALA A 60 7.49 27.41 -12.75
CA ALA A 60 6.15 26.81 -12.76
C ALA A 60 6.19 25.31 -12.48
N SER A 61 7.15 24.57 -13.06
CA SER A 61 7.35 23.16 -12.72
C SER A 61 7.77 22.98 -11.25
N TYR A 62 8.58 23.90 -10.70
CA TYR A 62 8.94 23.86 -9.29
C TYR A 62 7.77 24.15 -8.34
N TYR A 63 6.89 25.12 -8.64
CA TYR A 63 5.69 25.35 -7.83
C TYR A 63 4.74 24.14 -7.88
N ASN A 64 4.50 23.57 -9.06
CA ASN A 64 3.72 22.33 -9.18
C ASN A 64 4.34 21.16 -8.39
N TYR A 65 5.67 21.01 -8.41
CA TYR A 65 6.39 20.04 -7.59
C TYR A 65 6.17 20.29 -6.09
N ARG A 66 6.24 21.55 -5.62
CA ARG A 66 6.08 21.91 -4.20
C ARG A 66 4.65 21.68 -3.69
N ASP A 67 3.65 21.97 -4.52
CA ASP A 67 2.25 21.71 -4.18
C ASP A 67 1.99 20.18 -4.11
N TYR A 68 2.57 19.40 -5.02
CA TYR A 68 2.49 17.94 -4.99
C TYR A 68 3.31 17.31 -3.85
N GLU A 69 4.49 17.86 -3.51
CA GLU A 69 5.30 17.47 -2.34
C GLU A 69 4.49 17.60 -1.04
N GLU A 70 3.74 18.69 -0.89
CA GLU A 70 2.88 18.89 0.28
C GLU A 70 1.73 17.88 0.34
N VAL A 71 1.09 17.56 -0.79
CA VAL A 71 0.01 16.54 -0.86
C VAL A 71 0.52 15.14 -0.53
N VAL A 72 1.70 14.76 -1.04
CA VAL A 72 2.36 13.48 -0.69
C VAL A 72 2.71 13.45 0.80
N ARG A 73 3.28 14.54 1.33
CA ARG A 73 3.64 14.65 2.76
C ARG A 73 2.42 14.57 3.68
N GLN A 74 1.32 15.24 3.34
CA GLN A 74 0.07 15.20 4.09
C GLN A 74 -0.53 13.78 4.08
N THR A 75 -0.58 13.14 2.91
CA THR A 75 -1.07 11.77 2.76
C THR A 75 -0.24 10.79 3.59
N ALA A 76 1.09 10.75 3.42
CA ALA A 76 1.97 9.88 4.19
C ALA A 76 1.88 10.11 5.71
N SER A 77 1.60 11.34 6.17
CA SER A 77 1.49 11.66 7.59
C SER A 77 0.30 11.01 8.32
N MET A 78 -0.64 10.40 7.59
CA MET A 78 -1.75 9.63 8.18
C MET A 78 -1.27 8.54 9.17
N VAL A 79 -0.16 7.87 8.86
CA VAL A 79 0.39 6.78 9.69
C VAL A 79 0.82 7.28 11.08
N GLY A 80 1.26 8.54 11.18
CA GLY A 80 1.62 9.20 12.44
C GLY A 80 0.50 10.06 13.06
N ASN A 81 -0.68 10.14 12.44
CA ASN A 81 -1.75 11.01 12.90
C ASN A 81 -2.56 10.31 14.01
N ALA A 82 -2.50 10.86 15.23
CA ALA A 82 -3.12 10.29 16.42
C ALA A 82 -4.66 10.17 16.32
N ASP A 83 -5.33 11.13 15.68
CA ASP A 83 -6.79 11.09 15.51
C ASP A 83 -7.19 10.05 14.45
N ALA A 84 -6.46 9.98 13.35
CA ALA A 84 -6.67 8.98 12.31
C ALA A 84 -6.45 7.55 12.84
N GLN A 85 -5.36 7.33 13.60
CA GLN A 85 -5.10 6.05 14.27
C GLN A 85 -6.19 5.71 15.30
N SER A 86 -6.56 6.66 16.16
CA SER A 86 -7.64 6.47 17.16
C SER A 86 -8.98 6.16 16.51
N LEU A 87 -9.25 6.69 15.32
CA LEU A 87 -10.46 6.43 14.55
C LEU A 87 -10.42 5.05 13.88
N ALA A 88 -9.31 4.67 13.25
CA ALA A 88 -9.15 3.34 12.66
C ALA A 88 -9.32 2.24 13.73
N GLN A 89 -8.71 2.42 14.90
CA GLN A 89 -8.80 1.48 16.02
C GLN A 89 -10.24 1.30 16.54
N GLN A 90 -11.10 2.31 16.45
CA GLN A 90 -12.54 2.18 16.80
C GLN A 90 -13.30 1.23 15.87
N TYR A 91 -12.80 1.00 14.66
CA TYR A 91 -13.33 0.02 13.70
C TYR A 91 -12.54 -1.30 13.67
N GLY A 92 -11.55 -1.47 14.57
CA GLY A 92 -10.68 -2.65 14.61
C GLY A 92 -9.62 -2.69 13.50
N LEU A 93 -9.24 -1.52 12.96
CA LEU A 93 -8.28 -1.38 11.87
C LEU A 93 -7.04 -0.57 12.33
N ASN A 94 -5.90 -0.82 11.69
CA ASN A 94 -4.66 -0.06 11.86
C ASN A 94 -4.36 0.77 10.60
N ILE A 95 -3.67 1.90 10.74
CA ILE A 95 -3.07 2.64 9.62
C ILE A 95 -1.56 2.36 9.61
N LEU A 96 -1.04 1.86 8.48
CA LEU A 96 0.31 1.33 8.35
C LEU A 96 1.00 1.88 7.08
N ASP A 97 2.33 1.99 7.10
CA ASP A 97 3.19 2.24 5.92
C ASP A 97 3.86 0.96 5.38
N ILE A 98 3.94 -0.08 6.22
CA ILE A 98 4.43 -1.42 5.89
C ILE A 98 3.40 -2.45 6.36
N THR A 99 2.99 -3.34 5.46
CA THR A 99 2.00 -4.39 5.69
C THR A 99 2.64 -5.76 5.51
N TRP A 100 2.16 -6.76 6.26
CA TRP A 100 2.66 -8.13 6.15
C TRP A 100 1.72 -9.01 5.37
N GLU A 101 2.29 -9.75 4.43
CA GLU A 101 1.57 -10.63 3.53
C GLU A 101 2.10 -12.06 3.69
N ASP A 102 1.76 -12.67 4.83
CA ASP A 102 2.28 -13.96 5.28
C ASP A 102 1.63 -15.18 4.60
N THR A 103 2.41 -16.23 4.37
CA THR A 103 1.85 -17.56 4.11
C THR A 103 2.33 -18.62 5.12
N GLY A 104 3.30 -18.32 5.99
CA GLY A 104 3.94 -19.30 6.87
C GLY A 104 4.40 -18.79 8.25
N ARG A 105 3.78 -17.73 8.80
CA ARG A 105 4.17 -17.16 10.10
C ARG A 105 4.04 -18.15 11.27
N TYR A 106 4.99 -18.14 12.21
CA TYR A 106 4.92 -18.97 13.41
C TYR A 106 3.83 -18.47 14.38
N TYR A 107 3.26 -19.36 15.21
CA TYR A 107 2.19 -18.94 16.13
C TYR A 107 2.69 -17.92 17.16
N ASN A 108 1.95 -16.82 17.31
CA ASN A 108 2.24 -15.72 18.24
C ASN A 108 3.65 -15.12 18.08
N SER A 109 4.13 -14.99 16.85
CA SER A 109 5.43 -14.41 16.48
C SER A 109 5.26 -13.52 15.26
N ALA A 110 6.00 -12.41 15.17
CA ALA A 110 6.04 -11.60 13.95
C ALA A 110 6.91 -12.20 12.81
N VAL A 111 7.53 -13.38 13.00
CA VAL A 111 8.42 -13.99 12.01
C VAL A 111 8.00 -15.42 11.62
N GLY A 112 8.56 -15.91 10.52
CA GLY A 112 8.25 -17.22 9.94
C GLY A 112 8.81 -17.40 8.54
N PRO A 113 8.72 -18.62 7.98
CA PRO A 113 8.89 -18.84 6.55
C PRO A 113 7.82 -18.12 5.72
N ASN A 114 8.20 -17.79 4.49
CA ASN A 114 7.38 -17.24 3.42
C ASN A 114 6.51 -16.03 3.86
N ILE A 115 7.20 -15.07 4.46
CA ILE A 115 6.70 -13.75 4.81
C ILE A 115 7.24 -12.72 3.81
N SER A 116 6.38 -11.76 3.45
CA SER A 116 6.74 -10.60 2.65
C SER A 116 6.28 -9.31 3.32
N ASP A 117 7.16 -8.30 3.33
CA ASP A 117 6.75 -6.90 3.52
C ASP A 117 6.16 -6.38 2.21
N MET A 118 5.00 -5.72 2.30
CA MET A 118 4.38 -5.01 1.19
C MET A 118 4.19 -3.54 1.53
N THR A 119 4.54 -2.66 0.59
CA THR A 119 4.36 -1.20 0.69
C THR A 119 3.81 -0.64 -0.63
N ILE A 120 3.17 0.53 -0.57
CA ILE A 120 2.79 1.32 -1.75
C ILE A 120 3.70 2.54 -1.78
N GLN A 121 4.39 2.79 -2.90
CA GLN A 121 5.43 3.83 -2.96
C GLN A 121 5.20 4.82 -4.10
N VAL A 122 5.44 6.11 -3.80
CA VAL A 122 5.36 7.22 -4.74
C VAL A 122 6.72 7.91 -4.81
N GLN A 123 7.24 8.08 -6.02
CA GLN A 123 8.46 8.85 -6.30
C GLN A 123 8.11 10.26 -6.80
N GLN A 124 8.85 11.27 -6.35
CA GLN A 124 8.73 12.66 -6.79
C GLN A 124 10.09 13.14 -7.33
N HIS A 125 10.11 13.87 -8.44
CA HIS A 125 11.33 14.50 -8.99
C HIS A 125 11.35 15.99 -8.67
N ASN A 126 12.43 16.49 -8.08
CA ASN A 126 12.63 17.91 -7.85
C ASN A 126 13.30 18.57 -9.06
N PRO A 127 12.60 19.40 -9.85
CA PRO A 127 13.13 19.96 -11.09
C PRO A 127 14.21 21.04 -10.89
N ILE A 128 14.56 21.38 -9.65
CA ILE A 128 15.66 22.31 -9.33
C ILE A 128 16.93 21.59 -8.87
N SER A 129 16.82 20.59 -7.98
CA SER A 129 17.99 19.83 -7.52
C SER A 129 18.31 18.61 -8.37
N ASP A 130 17.40 18.20 -9.26
CA ASP A 130 17.47 16.96 -10.05
C ASP A 130 17.49 15.68 -9.17
N GLU A 131 17.02 15.80 -7.94
CA GLU A 131 16.94 14.71 -6.96
C GLU A 131 15.56 14.07 -6.96
N TYR A 132 15.51 12.76 -6.68
CA TYR A 132 14.28 12.04 -6.44
C TYR A 132 14.04 11.81 -4.96
N LYS A 133 12.77 11.94 -4.56
CA LYS A 133 12.27 11.67 -3.21
C LYS A 133 11.27 10.54 -3.26
N LEU A 134 11.35 9.62 -2.31
CA LEU A 134 10.47 8.46 -2.19
C LEU A 134 9.60 8.59 -0.94
N SER A 135 8.37 8.07 -0.95
CA SER A 135 7.48 8.09 0.21
C SER A 135 6.58 6.86 0.24
N LEU A 136 6.52 6.22 1.40
CA LEU A 136 5.59 5.12 1.69
C LEU A 136 4.19 5.70 1.90
N MET A 137 3.21 5.12 1.22
CA MET A 137 1.81 5.54 1.29
C MET A 137 1.03 4.73 2.32
N PRO A 138 0.02 5.34 2.99
CA PRO A 138 -0.73 4.67 4.03
C PRO A 138 -1.64 3.57 3.49
N VAL A 139 -1.75 2.50 4.28
CA VAL A 139 -2.66 1.38 4.06
C VAL A 139 -3.48 1.18 5.33
N ILE A 140 -4.79 0.95 5.18
CA ILE A 140 -5.71 0.65 6.28
C ILE A 140 -6.19 -0.79 6.16
N ARG A 141 -5.96 -1.58 7.20
CA ARG A 141 -6.30 -3.03 7.26
C ARG A 141 -6.47 -3.52 8.69
N HIS A 142 -6.85 -4.79 8.85
CA HIS A 142 -6.75 -5.50 10.13
C HIS A 142 -5.29 -5.53 10.63
N PRO A 143 -5.03 -5.59 11.95
CA PRO A 143 -3.69 -5.50 12.51
C PRO A 143 -2.70 -6.51 11.93
N ASN A 144 -1.45 -6.08 11.79
CA ASN A 144 -0.41 -6.80 11.07
C ASN A 144 -0.04 -8.11 11.79
N PHE A 145 0.11 -8.09 13.12
CA PHE A 145 0.46 -9.23 13.95
C PHE A 145 -0.59 -10.34 13.90
N SER A 146 -1.88 -9.99 13.98
CA SER A 146 -2.97 -10.95 13.92
C SER A 146 -3.17 -11.57 12.54
N ASP A 147 -2.85 -10.85 11.46
CA ASP A 147 -3.10 -11.25 10.06
C ASP A 147 -4.46 -11.95 9.86
N GLU A 148 -5.54 -11.23 10.16
CA GLU A 148 -6.91 -11.73 10.02
C GLU A 148 -7.22 -11.99 8.53
N SER A 149 -7.54 -13.25 8.24
CA SER A 149 -7.58 -13.78 6.89
C SER A 149 -8.81 -14.65 6.66
N ALA A 150 -9.22 -14.74 5.40
CA ALA A 150 -10.30 -15.56 4.89
C ALA A 150 -9.76 -16.73 4.05
N ASP A 151 -10.50 -17.83 3.98
CA ASP A 151 -10.25 -18.90 3.02
C ASP A 151 -11.34 -18.91 1.97
N VAL A 152 -10.95 -18.72 0.71
CA VAL A 152 -11.87 -18.58 -0.42
C VAL A 152 -11.46 -19.53 -1.54
N PRO A 153 -12.38 -20.31 -2.13
CA PRO A 153 -12.07 -21.20 -3.25
C PRO A 153 -11.45 -20.46 -4.44
N LEU A 154 -10.40 -21.02 -5.06
CA LEU A 154 -9.69 -20.40 -6.21
C LEU A 154 -10.64 -20.00 -7.35
N ASP A 155 -11.70 -20.79 -7.55
CA ASP A 155 -12.68 -20.64 -8.61
C ASP A 155 -13.60 -19.42 -8.43
N ARG A 156 -13.56 -18.74 -7.28
CA ARG A 156 -14.29 -17.49 -7.01
C ARG A 156 -13.50 -16.23 -7.39
N PHE A 157 -12.18 -16.34 -7.55
CA PHE A 157 -11.35 -15.24 -8.04
C PHE A 157 -11.27 -15.26 -9.55
N PHE A 158 -11.38 -14.08 -10.16
CA PHE A 158 -11.37 -13.90 -11.59
C PHE A 158 -10.36 -12.83 -11.99
N LEU A 159 -9.54 -13.16 -12.98
CA LEU A 159 -8.50 -12.29 -13.52
C LEU A 159 -8.86 -11.87 -14.95
N LEU A 160 -8.40 -10.70 -15.37
CA LEU A 160 -8.44 -10.28 -16.77
C LEU A 160 -7.08 -10.55 -17.40
N VAL A 161 -7.08 -11.24 -18.54
CA VAL A 161 -5.86 -11.68 -19.25
C VAL A 161 -5.95 -11.37 -20.75
N GLY A 162 -4.81 -11.23 -21.42
CA GLY A 162 -4.67 -10.85 -22.82
C GLY A 162 -3.70 -9.68 -23.00
N ASN A 163 -3.46 -8.87 -21.96
CA ASN A 163 -2.52 -7.75 -21.97
C ASN A 163 -1.07 -8.20 -22.21
N GLU A 164 -0.69 -9.41 -21.77
CA GLU A 164 0.62 -10.03 -22.02
C GLU A 164 0.90 -10.26 -23.53
N LYS A 165 -0.15 -10.27 -24.36
CA LYS A 165 -0.10 -10.48 -25.82
C LYS A 165 -0.76 -9.36 -26.62
N ASN A 166 -1.10 -8.24 -25.97
CA ASN A 166 -1.86 -7.13 -26.54
C ASN A 166 -3.16 -7.58 -27.25
N GLN A 167 -3.91 -8.48 -26.60
CA GLN A 167 -5.20 -9.02 -27.06
C GLN A 167 -6.37 -8.47 -26.25
N ASP A 168 -7.59 -8.62 -26.79
CA ASP A 168 -8.83 -8.33 -26.07
C ASP A 168 -8.88 -9.09 -24.72
N LEU A 169 -9.18 -8.36 -23.65
CA LEU A 169 -9.21 -8.92 -22.30
C LEU A 169 -10.28 -9.99 -22.13
N LYS A 170 -9.89 -11.13 -21.56
CA LYS A 170 -10.75 -12.26 -21.24
C LYS A 170 -10.76 -12.48 -19.73
N ARG A 171 -11.92 -12.87 -19.20
CA ARG A 171 -12.08 -13.24 -17.80
C ARG A 171 -11.83 -14.73 -17.62
N VAL A 172 -10.83 -15.09 -16.81
CA VAL A 172 -10.47 -16.47 -16.44
C VAL A 172 -10.50 -16.61 -14.92
N SER A 173 -10.65 -17.83 -14.39
CA SER A 173 -10.54 -18.02 -12.93
C SER A 173 -9.08 -18.07 -12.47
N LEU A 174 -8.81 -17.81 -11.19
CA LEU A 174 -7.45 -17.98 -10.64
C LEU A 174 -6.98 -19.44 -10.74
N ARG A 175 -7.89 -20.42 -10.64
CA ARG A 175 -7.57 -21.83 -10.90
C ARG A 175 -7.14 -22.06 -12.35
N GLU A 176 -7.87 -21.52 -13.32
CA GLU A 176 -7.52 -21.62 -14.73
C GLU A 176 -6.16 -20.97 -15.03
N PHE A 177 -5.94 -19.76 -14.49
CA PHE A 177 -4.69 -19.02 -14.65
C PHE A 177 -3.48 -19.78 -14.11
N LEU A 178 -3.55 -20.30 -12.88
CA LEU A 178 -2.45 -21.08 -12.29
C LEU A 178 -2.37 -22.50 -12.87
N GLY A 179 -3.45 -23.00 -13.46
CA GLY A 179 -3.53 -24.29 -14.17
C GLY A 179 -2.73 -24.31 -15.48
N ASP A 180 -2.62 -23.17 -16.16
CA ASP A 180 -1.85 -23.00 -17.41
C ASP A 180 -1.09 -21.67 -17.44
N LEU A 181 -0.38 -21.34 -16.34
CA LEU A 181 0.36 -20.08 -16.18
C LEU A 181 1.28 -19.81 -17.37
N ARG A 182 1.94 -20.84 -17.93
CA ARG A 182 2.81 -20.69 -19.12
C ARG A 182 2.05 -20.10 -20.32
N GLY A 183 0.77 -20.42 -20.46
CA GLY A 183 -0.12 -19.87 -21.48
C GLY A 183 -0.40 -18.37 -21.32
N TYR A 184 -0.22 -17.81 -20.12
CA TYR A 184 -0.47 -16.41 -19.77
C TYR A 184 0.81 -15.57 -19.55
N LEU A 185 1.96 -16.08 -19.98
CA LEU A 185 3.21 -15.32 -20.06
C LEU A 185 3.35 -14.61 -21.42
N HIS A 186 4.03 -13.46 -21.42
CA HIS A 186 4.52 -12.81 -22.63
C HIS A 186 5.64 -13.63 -23.28
N GLU A 187 6.60 -14.10 -22.49
CA GLU A 187 7.66 -15.02 -22.91
C GLU A 187 7.50 -16.39 -22.20
N PRO A 188 6.67 -17.31 -22.75
CA PRO A 188 6.52 -18.67 -22.21
C PRO A 188 7.82 -19.44 -22.03
N GLU A 189 8.82 -19.20 -22.88
CA GLU A 189 10.14 -19.85 -22.81
C GLU A 189 11.02 -19.30 -21.67
N SER A 190 10.68 -18.14 -21.08
CA SER A 190 11.35 -17.60 -19.90
C SER A 190 11.09 -18.41 -18.62
N TRP A 191 10.15 -19.36 -18.65
CA TRP A 191 10.03 -20.39 -17.62
C TRP A 191 10.76 -21.66 -18.06
N ALA A 192 11.94 -21.91 -17.48
CA ALA A 192 12.74 -23.07 -17.88
C ALA A 192 12.09 -24.41 -17.48
N GLY A 193 12.14 -25.38 -18.39
CA GLY A 193 11.53 -26.71 -18.23
C GLY A 193 10.14 -26.83 -18.87
N GLU A 194 9.48 -27.98 -18.67
CA GLU A 194 8.26 -28.39 -19.39
C GLU A 194 6.97 -28.19 -18.57
N LYS A 195 7.02 -27.45 -17.45
CA LYS A 195 5.85 -27.23 -16.57
C LYS A 195 4.98 -26.09 -17.09
N ASN A 196 3.66 -26.27 -17.03
CA ASN A 196 2.68 -25.24 -17.39
C ASN A 196 1.90 -24.70 -16.17
N SER A 197 1.86 -25.42 -15.06
CA SER A 197 1.03 -25.10 -13.89
C SER A 197 1.86 -24.84 -12.64
N LEU A 198 1.36 -23.91 -11.80
CA LEU A 198 1.78 -23.72 -10.42
C LEU A 198 0.69 -24.14 -9.41
N LEU A 199 -0.26 -25.01 -9.78
CA LEU A 199 -1.16 -25.63 -8.82
C LEU A 199 -0.54 -26.88 -8.19
N ALA A 200 -0.76 -27.05 -6.90
CA ALA A 200 -0.56 -28.28 -6.15
C ALA A 200 -1.91 -28.93 -5.78
N ASP A 201 -1.91 -30.24 -5.47
CA ASP A 201 -3.13 -30.98 -5.12
C ASP A 201 -3.91 -30.40 -3.92
N ARG A 202 -3.24 -29.63 -3.05
CA ARG A 202 -3.85 -28.92 -1.92
C ARG A 202 -4.64 -27.67 -2.29
N ASP A 203 -4.41 -27.10 -3.47
CA ASP A 203 -4.84 -25.74 -3.85
C ASP A 203 -6.35 -25.71 -4.18
N THR A 204 -7.14 -25.88 -3.13
CA THR A 204 -8.61 -25.79 -3.11
C THR A 204 -9.07 -24.37 -2.81
N HIS A 205 -8.41 -23.72 -1.85
CA HIS A 205 -8.65 -22.35 -1.39
C HIS A 205 -7.36 -21.53 -1.44
N VAL A 206 -7.52 -20.21 -1.48
CA VAL A 206 -6.44 -19.23 -1.25
C VAL A 206 -6.64 -18.54 0.09
N LEU A 207 -5.53 -18.11 0.69
CA LEU A 207 -5.50 -17.29 1.89
C LEU A 207 -5.74 -15.83 1.50
N VAL A 208 -6.81 -15.21 1.98
CA VAL A 208 -7.26 -13.88 1.53
C VAL A 208 -7.15 -12.86 2.65
N SER A 209 -6.67 -11.67 2.33
CA SER A 209 -6.78 -10.48 3.19
C SER A 209 -7.25 -9.28 2.35
N ALA A 210 -7.80 -8.25 3.01
CA ALA A 210 -8.25 -7.03 2.34
C ALA A 210 -7.76 -5.76 3.02
N GLN A 211 -7.46 -4.74 2.21
CA GLN A 211 -6.89 -3.47 2.66
C GLN A 211 -7.25 -2.29 1.77
N ALA A 212 -7.25 -1.08 2.34
CA ALA A 212 -7.46 0.17 1.61
C ALA A 212 -6.16 0.98 1.49
N CYS A 213 -5.70 1.19 0.25
CA CYS A 213 -4.42 1.86 -0.06
C CYS A 213 -4.65 3.33 -0.45
N PHE A 214 -3.98 4.28 0.19
CA PHE A 214 -4.21 5.71 -0.03
C PHE A 214 -3.20 6.31 -1.02
N LEU A 215 -3.69 7.01 -2.04
CA LEU A 215 -2.88 7.69 -3.04
C LEU A 215 -2.99 9.22 -2.89
N PRO A 216 -1.86 9.95 -3.07
CA PRO A 216 -1.79 11.39 -2.95
C PRO A 216 -2.21 12.02 -4.29
N ILE A 217 -3.51 12.17 -4.52
CA ILE A 217 -4.07 12.64 -5.80
C ILE A 217 -4.73 14.02 -5.59
N PRO A 218 -4.09 15.12 -6.04
CA PRO A 218 -4.75 16.42 -6.22
C PRO A 218 -5.97 16.33 -7.16
N GLN A 219 -6.87 17.32 -7.11
CA GLN A 219 -7.97 17.37 -8.08
C GLN A 219 -7.44 17.71 -9.48
N GLY A 220 -7.91 16.99 -10.51
CA GLY A 220 -7.53 17.20 -11.90
C GLY A 220 -6.12 16.72 -12.25
N SER A 221 -5.57 15.76 -11.50
CA SER A 221 -4.26 15.16 -11.79
C SER A 221 -4.21 13.67 -11.43
N ASN A 222 -3.13 13.01 -11.83
CA ASN A 222 -2.87 11.60 -11.58
C ASN A 222 -1.64 11.42 -10.68
N ALA A 223 -1.65 10.39 -9.82
CA ALA A 223 -0.46 9.95 -9.09
C ALA A 223 0.18 8.74 -9.78
N LYS A 224 1.50 8.77 -10.02
CA LYS A 224 2.29 7.61 -10.44
C LYS A 224 2.79 6.87 -9.20
N PHE A 225 2.57 5.55 -9.12
CA PHE A 225 2.95 4.74 -7.97
C PHE A 225 3.33 3.30 -8.37
N ASN A 226 3.94 2.58 -7.44
CA ASN A 226 4.16 1.13 -7.56
C ASN A 226 3.85 0.44 -6.22
N PRO A 227 3.17 -0.72 -6.22
CA PRO A 227 3.34 -1.71 -5.16
C PRO A 227 4.80 -2.18 -5.13
N VAL A 228 5.33 -2.40 -3.94
CA VAL A 228 6.69 -2.89 -3.71
C VAL A 228 6.64 -4.03 -2.71
N LEU A 229 7.30 -5.14 -3.04
CA LEU A 229 7.36 -6.32 -2.19
C LEU A 229 8.81 -6.66 -1.83
N PHE A 230 9.09 -6.89 -0.56
CA PHE A 230 10.32 -7.52 -0.09
C PHE A 230 9.98 -8.87 0.54
N ASN A 231 10.52 -9.96 0.02
CA ASN A 231 10.27 -11.29 0.58
C ASN A 231 11.52 -11.81 1.32
N TYR A 232 11.37 -12.11 2.62
CA TYR A 232 12.49 -12.41 3.54
C TYR A 232 13.34 -13.63 3.18
N GLN A 233 12.82 -14.51 2.32
CA GLN A 233 13.51 -15.70 1.82
C GLN A 233 14.12 -15.50 0.43
N SER A 234 13.55 -14.62 -0.39
CA SER A 234 13.91 -14.49 -1.81
C SER A 234 15.27 -13.82 -2.01
N TYR A 235 15.98 -14.27 -3.04
CA TYR A 235 17.22 -13.66 -3.52
C TYR A 235 17.46 -14.00 -4.99
N GLN A 236 18.48 -13.37 -5.60
CA GLN A 236 18.85 -13.56 -7.00
C GLN A 236 18.98 -15.05 -7.36
N GLU A 237 18.37 -15.43 -8.50
CA GLU A 237 18.25 -16.82 -9.02
C GLU A 237 17.52 -17.83 -8.11
N ASN A 238 16.97 -17.43 -6.97
CA ASN A 238 16.27 -18.31 -6.03
C ASN A 238 15.06 -17.61 -5.35
N PRO A 239 14.04 -17.20 -6.15
CA PRO A 239 12.81 -16.61 -5.62
C PRO A 239 12.06 -17.61 -4.74
N ALA A 240 11.58 -17.16 -3.57
CA ALA A 240 10.67 -17.93 -2.72
C ALA A 240 9.19 -17.64 -3.01
N VAL A 241 8.91 -16.65 -3.86
CA VAL A 241 7.56 -16.25 -4.25
C VAL A 241 7.54 -15.69 -5.67
N LEU A 242 6.48 -16.04 -6.40
CA LEU A 242 6.07 -15.36 -7.62
C LEU A 242 4.85 -14.50 -7.29
N THR A 243 4.83 -13.28 -7.81
CA THR A 243 3.70 -12.35 -7.68
C THR A 243 2.89 -12.31 -8.97
N ILE A 244 1.58 -12.15 -8.82
CA ILE A 244 0.66 -11.78 -9.90
C ILE A 244 -0.09 -10.54 -9.44
N LEU A 245 0.11 -9.41 -10.11
CA LEU A 245 -0.78 -8.25 -9.96
C LEU A 245 -1.92 -8.38 -10.97
N ALA A 246 -3.16 -8.26 -10.50
CA ALA A 246 -4.35 -8.27 -11.35
C ALA A 246 -5.15 -6.97 -11.17
N THR A 247 -5.45 -6.30 -12.28
CA THR A 247 -6.20 -5.03 -12.33
C THR A 247 -7.36 -5.12 -13.34
N ARG A 248 -8.14 -4.03 -13.47
CA ARG A 248 -9.13 -3.88 -14.56
C ARG A 248 -8.52 -3.89 -15.98
N GLU A 249 -7.20 -3.78 -16.12
CA GLU A 249 -6.48 -3.69 -17.41
C GLU A 249 -5.72 -4.97 -17.77
N GLY A 250 -5.58 -5.92 -16.85
CA GLY A 250 -4.86 -7.17 -17.11
C GLY A 250 -4.15 -7.77 -15.91
N THR A 251 -3.22 -8.69 -16.18
CA THR A 251 -2.34 -9.34 -15.21
C THR A 251 -0.86 -9.12 -15.48
N SER A 252 -0.05 -8.99 -14.43
CA SER A 252 1.42 -8.93 -14.50
C SER A 252 2.03 -10.02 -13.65
N VAL A 253 2.90 -10.86 -14.22
CA VAL A 253 3.55 -11.99 -13.54
C VAL A 253 5.02 -11.67 -13.28
N THR A 254 5.48 -11.72 -12.04
CA THR A 254 6.86 -11.33 -11.69
C THR A 254 7.41 -12.17 -10.54
N ILE A 255 8.58 -12.81 -10.75
CA ILE A 255 9.34 -13.42 -9.64
C ILE A 255 9.94 -12.35 -8.72
N ILE A 256 10.07 -12.66 -7.43
CA ILE A 256 10.71 -11.75 -6.47
C ILE A 256 12.13 -12.20 -6.19
N ASP A 257 13.11 -11.32 -6.43
CA ASP A 257 14.52 -11.56 -6.11
C ASP A 257 15.14 -10.52 -5.16
N ASN A 258 14.39 -9.48 -4.82
CA ASN A 258 14.80 -8.35 -3.97
C ASN A 258 15.97 -7.50 -4.50
N VAL A 259 16.42 -7.69 -5.76
CA VAL A 259 17.58 -7.01 -6.35
C VAL A 259 17.19 -6.12 -7.53
N ARG A 260 16.29 -6.60 -8.40
CA ARG A 260 15.87 -5.83 -9.58
C ARG A 260 14.96 -4.67 -9.22
N ASP A 261 14.82 -3.74 -10.17
CA ASP A 261 13.73 -2.77 -10.19
C ASP A 261 13.61 -1.83 -8.98
N GLY A 262 14.73 -1.47 -8.36
CA GLY A 262 14.79 -0.37 -7.39
C GLY A 262 14.45 1.01 -7.99
N PHE A 263 14.09 1.98 -7.16
CA PHE A 263 13.79 3.37 -7.55
C PHE A 263 15.04 4.19 -7.91
N GLU A 264 14.88 5.26 -8.72
CA GLU A 264 15.95 6.22 -9.03
C GLU A 264 16.37 7.06 -7.81
N ALA A 265 15.49 7.19 -6.80
CA ALA A 265 15.85 7.72 -5.48
C ALA A 265 16.92 6.89 -4.74
N GLY A 266 17.23 5.67 -5.21
CA GLY A 266 18.17 4.74 -4.59
C GLY A 266 17.59 4.01 -3.37
N MET A 267 18.27 2.94 -2.95
CA MET A 267 18.03 2.24 -1.68
C MET A 267 16.55 1.93 -1.39
N THR A 268 15.95 1.04 -2.19
CA THR A 268 14.58 0.56 -2.00
C THR A 268 14.56 -0.71 -1.15
N TRP A 269 13.73 -0.75 -0.10
CA TRP A 269 13.41 -2.00 0.58
C TRP A 269 12.35 -2.75 -0.22
N GLY A 270 12.80 -3.75 -1.00
CA GLY A 270 11.96 -4.55 -1.87
C GLY A 270 12.02 -4.18 -3.35
N GLN A 271 11.37 -5.01 -4.15
CA GLN A 271 11.32 -4.94 -5.60
C GLN A 271 10.03 -4.24 -6.05
N ARG A 272 10.13 -3.27 -6.97
CA ARG A 272 8.95 -2.63 -7.56
C ARG A 272 8.20 -3.63 -8.44
N LEU A 273 6.88 -3.60 -8.35
CA LEU A 273 5.99 -4.34 -9.22
C LEU A 273 5.37 -3.38 -10.26
N PHE A 274 5.23 -3.85 -11.49
CA PHE A 274 4.82 -3.06 -12.65
C PHE A 274 3.61 -3.68 -13.36
N PHE A 275 2.95 -2.89 -14.21
CA PHE A 275 2.02 -3.40 -15.20
C PHE A 275 2.77 -3.98 -16.41
N ASN A 276 2.37 -5.17 -16.90
CA ASN A 276 2.88 -5.80 -18.11
C ASN A 276 2.02 -5.38 -19.31
N GLN A 277 2.57 -4.52 -20.17
CA GLN A 277 1.98 -4.14 -21.45
C GLN A 277 2.71 -4.86 -22.58
N ASN A 278 2.42 -6.16 -22.76
CA ASN A 278 3.01 -7.01 -23.80
C ASN A 278 4.55 -6.98 -23.79
N GLY A 279 5.16 -7.36 -22.67
CA GLY A 279 6.62 -7.44 -22.50
C GLY A 279 7.29 -6.11 -22.16
N GLU A 280 6.54 -5.01 -22.13
CA GLU A 280 7.01 -3.69 -21.69
C GLU A 280 6.39 -3.34 -20.33
N ARG A 281 7.16 -2.72 -19.44
CA ARG A 281 6.72 -2.36 -18.08
C ARG A 281 6.23 -0.93 -18.00
N ALA A 282 5.22 -0.69 -17.20
CA ALA A 282 4.76 0.66 -16.84
C ALA A 282 4.38 0.71 -15.35
N SER A 283 4.73 1.78 -14.62
CA SER A 283 4.17 1.99 -13.27
C SER A 283 2.65 2.15 -13.32
N PHE A 284 2.01 1.95 -12.17
CA PHE A 284 0.59 2.19 -12.04
C PHE A 284 0.29 3.69 -11.91
N THR A 285 -0.89 4.07 -12.38
CA THR A 285 -1.46 5.40 -12.25
C THR A 285 -2.74 5.33 -11.43
N GLY A 286 -2.97 6.34 -10.59
CA GLY A 286 -4.23 6.57 -9.91
C GLY A 286 -4.81 7.91 -10.33
N GLN A 287 -6.11 7.94 -10.62
CA GLN A 287 -6.91 9.14 -10.90
C GLN A 287 -8.09 9.19 -9.93
N ARG A 288 -8.59 10.38 -9.56
CA ARG A 288 -9.84 10.48 -8.79
C ARG A 288 -11.03 9.95 -9.59
N LEU A 289 -11.95 9.26 -8.93
CA LEU A 289 -13.19 8.81 -9.57
C LEU A 289 -14.01 9.99 -10.11
N SER A 290 -14.05 11.11 -9.38
CA SER A 290 -14.70 12.35 -9.82
C SER A 290 -14.13 12.91 -11.13
N ASP A 291 -12.81 12.89 -11.31
CA ASP A 291 -12.16 13.35 -12.55
C ASP A 291 -12.41 12.37 -13.70
N PHE A 292 -12.25 11.06 -13.47
CA PHE A 292 -12.51 10.01 -14.47
C PHE A 292 -13.96 10.01 -14.98
N GLN A 293 -14.93 10.25 -14.10
CA GLN A 293 -16.34 10.40 -14.47
C GLN A 293 -16.60 11.68 -15.29
N GLY A 294 -15.89 12.77 -14.98
CA GLY A 294 -15.95 14.01 -15.77
C GLY A 294 -15.42 13.84 -17.20
N GLU A 295 -14.36 13.07 -17.38
CA GLU A 295 -13.77 12.74 -18.69
C GLU A 295 -14.62 11.75 -19.50
N SER A 296 -15.24 10.76 -18.82
CA SER A 296 -16.06 9.72 -19.46
C SER A 296 -17.41 10.20 -20.02
N GLY A 297 -17.76 11.48 -19.84
CA GLY A 297 -19.06 12.05 -20.22
C GLY A 297 -19.39 12.06 -21.73
N ASP A 298 -18.42 11.78 -22.61
CA ASP A 298 -18.59 11.84 -24.08
C ASP A 298 -18.19 10.54 -24.83
N VAL A 299 -17.71 9.50 -24.12
CA VAL A 299 -17.28 8.23 -24.74
C VAL A 299 -17.82 7.02 -23.98
N ARG A 300 -18.56 6.15 -24.67
CA ARG A 300 -18.96 4.83 -24.15
C ARG A 300 -17.77 3.86 -24.18
N THR A 301 -16.98 3.85 -23.12
CA THR A 301 -15.87 2.89 -22.93
C THR A 301 -16.44 1.49 -22.65
N PRO A 302 -16.14 0.45 -23.45
CA PRO A 302 -16.78 -0.87 -23.30
C PRO A 302 -16.36 -1.68 -22.05
N THR A 303 -15.42 -1.20 -21.26
CA THR A 303 -14.76 -1.96 -20.18
C THR A 303 -15.51 -1.96 -18.85
N VAL A 304 -16.47 -1.05 -18.64
CA VAL A 304 -17.19 -0.89 -17.36
C VAL A 304 -18.06 -2.11 -17.02
N GLU A 305 -18.65 -2.78 -18.02
CA GLU A 305 -19.56 -3.91 -17.80
C GLU A 305 -18.87 -5.18 -17.26
N ALA A 306 -17.55 -5.33 -17.43
CA ALA A 306 -16.83 -6.55 -17.02
C ALA A 306 -16.47 -6.57 -15.53
N ALA A 307 -16.32 -5.40 -14.90
CA ALA A 307 -15.79 -5.24 -13.55
C ALA A 307 -16.74 -4.50 -12.58
N GLY A 308 -17.76 -3.79 -13.10
CA GLY A 308 -18.60 -2.90 -12.30
C GLY A 308 -17.84 -1.67 -11.79
N GLU A 309 -18.55 -0.74 -11.13
CA GLU A 309 -17.91 0.46 -10.56
C GLU A 309 -16.91 0.09 -9.45
N GLU A 310 -17.14 -1.00 -8.72
CA GLU A 310 -16.26 -1.47 -7.63
C GLU A 310 -14.92 -2.05 -8.11
N GLY A 311 -14.83 -2.50 -9.37
CA GLY A 311 -13.59 -3.01 -9.94
C GLY A 311 -12.64 -1.91 -10.44
N LEU A 312 -13.07 -0.65 -10.48
CA LEU A 312 -12.25 0.46 -11.01
C LEU A 312 -11.08 0.84 -10.10
N ASN A 313 -11.24 0.66 -8.78
CA ASN A 313 -10.24 0.98 -7.77
C ASN A 313 -9.63 -0.26 -7.09
N MET A 314 -9.83 -1.46 -7.66
CA MET A 314 -9.37 -2.72 -7.09
C MET A 314 -8.13 -3.25 -7.80
N VAL A 315 -7.14 -3.67 -7.02
CA VAL A 315 -6.00 -4.48 -7.48
C VAL A 315 -5.89 -5.70 -6.56
N MET A 316 -5.64 -6.87 -7.13
CA MET A 316 -5.27 -8.05 -6.35
C MET A 316 -3.77 -8.28 -6.49
N LEU A 317 -3.07 -8.37 -5.36
CA LEU A 317 -1.70 -8.89 -5.28
C LEU A 317 -1.79 -10.36 -4.86
N ILE A 318 -1.40 -11.26 -5.75
CA ILE A 318 -1.43 -12.70 -5.51
C ILE A 318 0.01 -13.17 -5.32
N GLN A 319 0.29 -13.86 -4.22
CA GLN A 319 1.59 -14.47 -3.93
C GLN A 319 1.48 -15.99 -4.08
N VAL A 320 2.33 -16.57 -4.94
CA VAL A 320 2.46 -18.01 -5.18
C VAL A 320 3.81 -18.47 -4.64
N PRO A 321 3.85 -19.18 -3.49
CA PRO A 321 5.10 -19.66 -2.91
C PRO A 321 5.85 -20.63 -3.82
N LEU A 322 7.17 -20.47 -3.90
CA LEU A 322 8.08 -21.21 -4.76
C LEU A 322 9.17 -21.92 -3.95
N LYS A 323 9.57 -23.11 -4.41
CA LYS A 323 10.61 -23.92 -3.76
C LYS A 323 11.98 -23.28 -3.90
N GLN A 324 12.65 -23.16 -2.76
CA GLN A 324 14.03 -22.70 -2.69
C GLN A 324 15.03 -23.84 -2.82
N LYS A 325 16.20 -23.54 -3.38
CA LYS A 325 17.27 -24.54 -3.63
C LYS A 325 17.98 -25.05 -2.36
N GLU A 326 18.08 -24.27 -1.27
CA GLU A 326 18.64 -24.73 0.02
C GLU A 326 18.01 -24.04 1.25
N PRO A 327 17.66 -24.82 2.31
CA PRO A 327 17.52 -24.33 3.68
C PRO A 327 18.50 -25.00 4.67
N LEU A 328 19.10 -24.24 5.60
CA LEU A 328 20.02 -24.73 6.64
C LEU A 328 19.74 -24.10 8.02
N MET A 329 19.92 -24.87 9.11
CA MET A 329 19.58 -24.54 10.51
C MET A 329 20.56 -25.24 11.53
N PRO A 330 20.56 -24.94 12.86
CA PRO A 330 21.81 -24.54 13.58
C PRO A 330 22.06 -25.18 14.98
N PRO A 331 22.98 -24.62 15.80
CA PRO A 331 22.93 -24.65 17.27
C PRO A 331 23.12 -23.28 18.00
N ALA A 332 22.90 -23.23 19.34
CA ALA A 332 22.37 -22.07 20.12
C ALA A 332 23.26 -21.58 21.34
N PRO A 333 22.76 -20.90 22.43
CA PRO A 333 22.20 -19.52 22.59
C PRO A 333 22.72 -18.68 23.82
N ILE A 334 22.20 -17.43 24.03
CA ILE A 334 21.98 -16.58 25.26
C ILE A 334 22.01 -15.06 24.89
N GLY A 335 21.29 -14.06 25.46
CA GLY A 335 20.21 -13.91 26.47
C GLY A 335 20.04 -12.42 26.95
N PHE A 336 18.85 -11.92 27.38
CA PHE A 336 18.53 -10.46 27.45
C PHE A 336 17.39 -10.01 28.45
N GLY A 337 17.07 -8.68 28.56
CA GLY A 337 15.73 -8.18 29.02
C GLY A 337 15.49 -6.65 29.32
N GLY A 338 14.31 -6.11 28.94
CA GLY A 338 13.51 -4.94 29.48
C GLY A 338 13.91 -3.46 29.18
N VAL A 339 13.05 -2.39 29.08
CA VAL A 339 11.58 -2.14 29.25
C VAL A 339 11.10 -0.80 28.54
N SER A 340 9.79 -0.45 28.56
CA SER A 340 9.01 0.53 27.70
C SER A 340 8.64 1.95 28.29
N LEU A 341 8.01 2.90 27.51
CA LEU A 341 6.81 3.78 27.82
C LEU A 341 6.50 5.04 26.89
N LEU A 342 5.22 5.17 26.43
CA LEU A 342 4.27 6.36 26.30
C LEU A 342 4.30 7.52 25.24
N SER A 343 3.13 8.20 25.10
CA SER A 343 2.57 9.00 23.97
C SER A 343 2.07 10.45 24.30
N GLY A 344 1.44 11.19 23.34
CA GLY A 344 1.01 12.61 23.46
C GLY A 344 -0.28 13.04 22.69
N GLU A 345 -0.70 14.31 22.82
CA GLU A 345 -2.06 14.85 22.50
C GLU A 345 -2.28 15.43 21.06
N ALA A 346 -3.55 15.61 20.67
CA ALA A 346 -4.02 15.96 19.32
C ALA A 346 -4.58 17.40 19.15
N MET A 347 -4.81 17.81 17.88
CA MET A 347 -5.27 19.15 17.44
C MET A 347 -6.40 19.04 16.42
N ALA A 348 -7.28 20.04 16.36
CA ALA A 348 -8.50 20.00 15.54
C ALA A 348 -8.25 19.77 14.03
N MET A 349 -8.99 18.82 13.46
CA MET A 349 -8.81 18.31 12.09
C MET A 349 -9.59 19.12 11.01
N PRO A 350 -9.10 19.18 9.75
CA PRO A 350 -9.87 19.65 8.60
C PRO A 350 -11.01 18.69 8.18
N ASP A 351 -11.79 19.07 7.18
CA ASP A 351 -12.72 18.15 6.50
C ASP A 351 -11.97 17.16 5.57
N SER A 352 -12.46 15.91 5.47
CA SER A 352 -11.88 14.91 4.55
C SER A 352 -12.27 15.14 3.09
N ASN A 353 -11.40 14.71 2.17
CA ASN A 353 -11.68 14.65 0.72
C ASN A 353 -11.37 13.30 0.07
N VAL A 354 -11.52 12.22 0.85
CA VAL A 354 -11.29 10.84 0.42
C VAL A 354 -12.36 10.41 -0.58
N GLU A 355 -11.93 9.80 -1.68
CA GLU A 355 -12.81 9.12 -2.65
C GLU A 355 -12.13 7.85 -3.21
N ALA A 356 -12.76 7.13 -4.13
CA ALA A 356 -12.11 6.02 -4.83
C ALA A 356 -11.07 6.53 -5.85
N ALA A 357 -9.93 5.82 -5.97
CA ALA A 357 -8.94 6.09 -7.01
C ALA A 357 -9.05 5.06 -8.14
N VAL A 358 -9.40 5.50 -9.35
CA VAL A 358 -9.41 4.64 -10.54
C VAL A 358 -7.96 4.31 -10.90
N ILE A 359 -7.64 3.02 -10.98
CA ILE A 359 -6.28 2.53 -11.25
C ILE A 359 -6.10 2.23 -12.73
N GLY A 360 -4.95 2.62 -13.29
CA GLY A 360 -4.47 2.22 -14.62
C GLY A 360 -2.96 2.06 -14.63
N HIS A 361 -2.36 2.14 -15.82
CA HIS A 361 -0.90 2.21 -16.00
C HIS A 361 -0.44 3.55 -16.61
N GLY A 362 0.86 3.81 -16.55
CA GLY A 362 1.53 4.98 -17.10
C GLY A 362 2.20 4.72 -18.45
N GLU A 363 3.19 5.56 -18.78
CA GLU A 363 4.04 5.37 -19.96
C GLU A 363 4.98 4.15 -19.81
N ILE A 364 5.46 3.62 -20.93
CA ILE A 364 6.39 2.49 -20.98
C ILE A 364 7.78 2.92 -20.47
N GLU A 365 8.35 2.11 -19.57
CA GLU A 365 9.63 2.34 -18.88
C GLU A 365 10.73 1.33 -19.29
N GLY A 366 10.48 0.55 -20.35
CA GLY A 366 11.37 -0.48 -20.89
C GLY A 366 10.89 -1.92 -20.62
N PRO A 367 11.75 -2.93 -20.84
CA PRO A 367 11.33 -4.33 -20.81
C PRO A 367 10.84 -4.79 -19.44
N PHE A 368 9.83 -5.66 -19.45
CA PHE A 368 9.23 -6.32 -18.30
C PHE A 368 9.82 -7.73 -18.12
N THR A 369 10.26 -8.08 -16.91
CA THR A 369 10.87 -9.40 -16.64
C THR A 369 9.91 -10.30 -15.85
N GLU A 370 9.51 -11.42 -16.47
CA GLU A 370 8.55 -12.38 -15.89
C GLU A 370 9.23 -13.39 -14.94
N ILE A 371 9.76 -14.49 -15.51
CA ILE A 371 10.33 -15.63 -14.76
C ILE A 371 11.87 -15.75 -14.93
N ASP A 372 12.46 -14.89 -15.77
CA ASP A 372 13.91 -14.70 -15.86
C ASP A 372 14.72 -15.97 -16.15
N ASN A 373 14.19 -16.84 -17.02
CA ASN A 373 14.78 -18.11 -17.42
C ASN A 373 14.95 -19.12 -16.26
N LEU A 374 14.25 -18.91 -15.13
CA LEU A 374 14.33 -19.79 -13.96
C LEU A 374 13.39 -21.00 -14.08
N ALA A 375 13.86 -22.15 -13.60
CA ALA A 375 13.06 -23.37 -13.49
C ALA A 375 12.24 -23.38 -12.18
N ILE A 376 11.32 -22.42 -12.04
CA ILE A 376 10.52 -22.26 -10.81
C ILE A 376 9.55 -23.44 -10.60
N GLU A 377 9.28 -23.75 -9.33
CA GLU A 377 8.36 -24.80 -8.91
C GLU A 377 7.55 -24.33 -7.69
N ARG A 378 6.22 -24.54 -7.73
CA ARG A 378 5.28 -24.31 -6.62
C ARG A 378 5.72 -25.05 -5.36
N ASP A 379 5.76 -24.36 -4.22
CA ASP A 379 6.03 -24.96 -2.91
C ASP A 379 4.73 -25.31 -2.16
N PRO A 380 4.29 -26.59 -2.17
CA PRO A 380 3.02 -26.98 -1.58
C PRO A 380 2.96 -26.80 -0.06
N ASP A 381 4.09 -26.62 0.64
CA ASP A 381 4.06 -26.45 2.09
C ASP A 381 3.32 -25.15 2.48
N PHE A 382 3.28 -24.15 1.60
CA PHE A 382 2.62 -22.86 1.84
C PHE A 382 1.37 -22.65 0.98
N PRO A 383 0.31 -21.96 1.46
CA PRO A 383 -0.85 -21.58 0.66
C PRO A 383 -0.51 -20.49 -0.38
N ILE A 384 -1.31 -20.39 -1.43
CA ILE A 384 -1.34 -19.19 -2.27
C ILE A 384 -2.11 -18.09 -1.52
N ARG A 385 -1.56 -16.87 -1.47
CA ARG A 385 -2.19 -15.71 -0.82
C ARG A 385 -2.73 -14.71 -1.84
N VAL A 386 -3.87 -14.09 -1.55
CA VAL A 386 -4.49 -13.03 -2.34
C VAL A 386 -4.79 -11.83 -1.43
N THR A 387 -4.09 -10.73 -1.65
CA THR A 387 -4.30 -9.47 -0.94
C THR A 387 -5.13 -8.55 -1.83
N VAL A 388 -6.39 -8.30 -1.45
CA VAL A 388 -7.33 -7.43 -2.16
C VAL A 388 -7.10 -5.98 -1.73
N GLN A 389 -6.74 -5.12 -2.67
CA GLN A 389 -6.38 -3.73 -2.42
C GLN A 389 -7.40 -2.77 -3.03
N PHE A 390 -8.02 -1.96 -2.19
CA PHE A 390 -8.98 -0.93 -2.59
C PHE A 390 -8.32 0.45 -2.53
N TYR A 391 -8.05 1.04 -3.69
CA TYR A 391 -7.34 2.31 -3.75
C TYR A 391 -8.27 3.50 -3.48
N LYS A 392 -7.78 4.45 -2.68
CA LYS A 392 -8.45 5.66 -2.25
C LYS A 392 -7.63 6.88 -2.67
N ALA A 393 -8.28 7.92 -3.16
CA ALA A 393 -7.65 9.19 -3.50
C ALA A 393 -7.83 10.18 -2.34
N THR A 394 -6.77 10.87 -1.93
CA THR A 394 -6.86 12.05 -1.04
C THR A 394 -5.87 13.12 -1.50
N SER A 395 -6.15 14.38 -1.18
CA SER A 395 -5.17 15.46 -1.35
C SER A 395 -4.82 16.16 -0.03
N ASN A 396 -5.28 15.64 1.10
CA ASN A 396 -5.05 16.24 2.41
C ASN A 396 -4.69 15.25 3.53
N GLY A 397 -4.75 13.94 3.28
CA GLY A 397 -4.45 12.91 4.29
C GLY A 397 -5.40 12.93 5.49
N VAL A 398 -6.61 13.49 5.34
CA VAL A 398 -7.61 13.53 6.40
C VAL A 398 -8.66 12.47 6.14
N VAL A 399 -9.01 11.72 7.18
CA VAL A 399 -10.01 10.65 7.15
C VAL A 399 -11.13 10.96 8.14
N SER A 400 -12.38 10.87 7.69
CA SER A 400 -13.57 11.07 8.53
C SER A 400 -14.12 9.74 9.05
N GLN A 401 -15.05 9.84 10.00
CA GLN A 401 -15.78 8.67 10.52
C GLN A 401 -16.53 7.91 9.42
N LYS A 402 -17.00 8.61 8.37
CA LYS A 402 -17.71 8.01 7.24
C LYS A 402 -16.74 7.22 6.35
N ASP A 403 -15.56 7.78 6.05
CA ASP A 403 -14.55 7.08 5.24
C ASP A 403 -14.11 5.78 5.91
N MET A 404 -13.93 5.80 7.24
CA MET A 404 -13.56 4.61 8.01
C MET A 404 -14.67 3.56 8.06
N GLN A 405 -15.94 3.99 8.16
CA GLN A 405 -17.07 3.09 8.01
C GLN A 405 -17.10 2.45 6.62
N ASP A 406 -16.92 3.24 5.56
CA ASP A 406 -16.94 2.75 4.17
C ASP A 406 -15.75 1.84 3.85
N ILE A 407 -14.58 2.10 4.43
CA ILE A 407 -13.41 1.21 4.36
C ILE A 407 -13.68 -0.09 5.10
N ARG A 408 -14.25 -0.03 6.31
CA ARG A 408 -14.61 -1.23 7.09
C ARG A 408 -15.64 -2.10 6.34
N GLU A 409 -16.73 -1.49 5.85
CA GLU A 409 -17.75 -2.18 5.05
C GLU A 409 -17.21 -2.72 3.70
N GLN A 410 -16.18 -2.08 3.12
CA GLN A 410 -15.52 -2.59 1.91
C GLN A 410 -14.56 -3.74 2.20
N ILE A 411 -13.85 -3.71 3.33
CA ILE A 411 -12.99 -4.81 3.81
C ILE A 411 -13.85 -6.03 4.17
N ASP A 412 -14.88 -5.85 5.02
CA ASP A 412 -15.75 -6.93 5.52
C ASP A 412 -16.36 -7.77 4.38
N ARG A 413 -16.77 -7.15 3.27
CA ARG A 413 -17.35 -7.83 2.09
C ARG A 413 -16.41 -8.85 1.42
N VAL A 414 -15.09 -8.75 1.62
CA VAL A 414 -14.14 -9.77 1.15
C VAL A 414 -14.20 -11.04 2.01
N TYR A 415 -14.60 -10.92 3.28
CA TYR A 415 -14.69 -12.01 4.26
C TYR A 415 -16.12 -12.58 4.39
N GLU A 416 -17.17 -11.82 4.07
CA GLU A 416 -18.59 -12.26 4.15
C GLU A 416 -18.88 -13.60 3.48
N ASP A 417 -18.17 -13.87 2.38
CA ASP A 417 -18.40 -14.98 1.46
C ASP A 417 -17.37 -16.12 1.63
N ALA A 418 -16.49 -16.04 2.64
CA ALA A 418 -15.42 -17.00 2.87
C ALA A 418 -15.90 -18.26 3.61
N ASP A 419 -15.30 -19.42 3.29
CA ASP A 419 -15.63 -20.69 3.96
C ASP A 419 -15.03 -20.77 5.38
N TYR A 420 -13.96 -20.00 5.64
CA TYR A 420 -13.33 -19.82 6.95
C TYR A 420 -12.83 -18.38 7.10
N VAL A 421 -12.89 -17.83 8.31
CA VAL A 421 -12.32 -16.52 8.68
C VAL A 421 -11.64 -16.65 10.04
N GLY A 422 -10.45 -16.07 10.20
CA GLY A 422 -9.70 -16.02 11.45
C GLY A 422 -8.20 -15.78 11.25
N SER A 423 -7.41 -15.97 12.30
CA SER A 423 -5.96 -15.82 12.27
C SER A 423 -5.26 -17.18 12.15
N LEU A 424 -4.26 -17.29 11.27
CA LEU A 424 -3.31 -18.42 11.29
C LEU A 424 -2.16 -18.21 12.30
N VAL A 425 -2.15 -17.08 13.01
CA VAL A 425 -1.06 -16.64 13.89
C VAL A 425 -1.43 -16.77 15.37
N VAL A 426 -2.61 -16.27 15.76
CA VAL A 426 -3.01 -16.14 17.17
C VAL A 426 -4.10 -17.12 17.61
N ASP A 427 -4.90 -17.68 16.70
CA ASP A 427 -5.94 -18.67 17.05
C ASP A 427 -5.35 -20.07 17.32
N GLY A 428 -4.09 -20.29 16.93
CA GLY A 428 -3.38 -21.56 17.09
C GLY A 428 -3.77 -22.61 16.03
N PRO A 429 -3.49 -23.91 16.28
CA PRO A 429 -3.68 -24.98 15.30
C PRO A 429 -5.09 -25.07 14.72
N SER A 430 -5.22 -24.80 13.43
CA SER A 430 -6.46 -24.93 12.68
C SER A 430 -6.50 -26.19 11.81
N ASN A 431 -7.64 -26.46 11.18
CA ASN A 431 -7.75 -27.39 10.05
C ASN A 431 -8.12 -26.63 8.76
N ARG A 432 -7.71 -25.36 8.66
CA ARG A 432 -7.99 -24.52 7.48
C ARG A 432 -7.25 -25.09 6.26
N PRO A 433 -7.85 -25.12 5.07
CA PRO A 433 -7.19 -25.58 3.84
C PRO A 433 -5.92 -24.77 3.49
N THR A 434 -5.82 -23.56 4.04
CA THR A 434 -4.71 -22.62 3.85
C THR A 434 -3.66 -22.67 4.96
N GLU A 435 -3.87 -23.43 6.05
CA GLU A 435 -2.85 -23.68 7.07
C GLU A 435 -1.58 -24.23 6.38
N TYR A 436 -0.41 -23.72 6.74
CA TYR A 436 0.84 -24.16 6.10
C TYR A 436 1.37 -25.44 6.74
N ASP A 437 2.18 -26.22 6.02
CA ASP A 437 2.84 -27.41 6.54
C ASP A 437 4.21 -27.07 7.14
N GLY A 438 4.66 -27.86 8.12
CA GLY A 438 5.94 -27.65 8.81
C GLY A 438 5.85 -26.91 10.16
N SER A 439 7.02 -26.55 10.71
CA SER A 439 7.15 -26.01 12.08
C SER A 439 6.34 -24.73 12.28
N LYS A 440 5.60 -24.69 13.39
CA LYS A 440 4.81 -23.53 13.86
C LYS A 440 5.50 -22.76 15.00
N LEU A 441 6.76 -23.09 15.28
CA LEU A 441 7.55 -22.53 16.40
C LEU A 441 8.75 -21.75 15.87
N GLU A 442 8.94 -20.55 16.41
CA GLU A 442 10.08 -19.68 16.10
C GLU A 442 11.42 -20.29 16.57
N PRO A 443 12.43 -20.42 15.68
CA PRO A 443 13.79 -20.76 16.06
C PRO A 443 14.42 -19.66 16.94
N PRO A 444 15.04 -19.97 18.09
CA PRO A 444 15.59 -18.96 19.01
C PRO A 444 16.67 -18.02 18.45
N ASN A 445 17.18 -18.27 17.24
CA ASN A 445 18.24 -17.53 16.57
C ASN A 445 17.81 -16.99 15.19
N TRP A 446 16.51 -16.93 14.89
CA TRP A 446 15.97 -16.53 13.59
C TRP A 446 16.55 -15.20 13.07
N TRP A 447 16.61 -14.19 13.93
CA TRP A 447 17.13 -12.86 13.56
C TRP A 447 18.62 -12.85 13.24
N ASP A 448 19.43 -13.64 13.96
CA ASP A 448 20.88 -13.72 13.71
C ASP A 448 21.15 -14.40 12.36
N GLU A 449 20.38 -15.44 12.03
CA GLU A 449 20.43 -16.10 10.71
C GLU A 449 19.92 -15.20 9.59
N PHE A 450 18.83 -14.46 9.82
CA PHE A 450 18.29 -13.52 8.85
C PHE A 450 19.32 -12.44 8.49
N TRP A 451 19.89 -11.73 9.47
CA TRP A 451 20.84 -10.64 9.19
C TRP A 451 22.10 -11.15 8.51
N LYS A 452 22.61 -12.32 8.92
CA LYS A 452 23.73 -12.98 8.23
C LYS A 452 23.39 -13.27 6.77
N ARG A 453 22.22 -13.89 6.49
CA ARG A 453 21.78 -14.19 5.12
C ARG A 453 21.54 -12.94 4.29
N HIS A 454 20.99 -11.88 4.88
CA HIS A 454 20.77 -10.59 4.21
C HIS A 454 22.10 -10.00 3.74
N GLU A 455 23.10 -9.95 4.62
CA GLU A 455 24.45 -9.45 4.28
C GLU A 455 25.15 -10.35 3.24
N GLU A 456 25.06 -11.68 3.37
CA GLU A 456 25.63 -12.64 2.40
C GLU A 456 24.98 -12.51 1.00
N ASN A 457 23.67 -12.26 0.92
CA ASN A 457 22.92 -12.18 -0.34
C ASN A 457 23.00 -10.80 -1.02
N THR A 458 23.01 -9.72 -0.24
CA THR A 458 22.89 -8.33 -0.77
C THR A 458 24.19 -7.54 -0.70
N GLY A 459 25.16 -7.97 0.11
CA GLY A 459 26.33 -7.18 0.47
C GLY A 459 26.04 -5.99 1.38
N GLN A 460 24.79 -5.79 1.81
CA GLN A 460 24.38 -4.72 2.72
C GLN A 460 24.45 -5.20 4.17
N SER A 461 25.22 -4.50 5.00
CA SER A 461 25.27 -4.78 6.43
C SER A 461 23.93 -4.46 7.11
N ARG A 462 23.70 -5.07 8.28
CA ARG A 462 22.52 -4.78 9.11
C ARG A 462 22.36 -3.30 9.41
N GLU A 463 23.45 -2.61 9.73
CA GLU A 463 23.46 -1.18 10.05
C GLU A 463 23.02 -0.33 8.85
N GLU A 464 23.46 -0.68 7.64
CA GLU A 464 23.05 -0.01 6.39
C GLU A 464 21.59 -0.28 6.04
N ALA A 465 21.10 -1.51 6.25
CA ALA A 465 19.70 -1.86 6.04
C ALA A 465 18.77 -1.11 7.02
N LEU A 466 19.15 -1.00 8.29
CA LEU A 466 18.39 -0.23 9.30
C LEU A 466 18.42 1.27 9.04
N GLU A 467 19.54 1.83 8.56
CA GLU A 467 19.64 3.23 8.15
C GLU A 467 18.78 3.51 6.90
N MET A 468 18.70 2.58 5.95
CA MET A 468 17.80 2.66 4.80
C MET A 468 16.33 2.67 5.24
N LEU A 469 15.92 1.73 6.09
CA LEU A 469 14.57 1.70 6.66
C LEU A 469 14.23 2.97 7.46
N ARG A 470 15.19 3.51 8.23
CA ARG A 470 15.05 4.80 8.92
C ARG A 470 14.77 5.95 7.93
N ARG A 471 15.46 6.01 6.80
CA ARG A 471 15.22 7.06 5.78
C ARG A 471 13.85 6.93 5.11
N LEU A 472 13.38 5.70 4.90
CA LEU A 472 12.07 5.42 4.29
C LEU A 472 10.90 5.73 5.24
N ARG A 473 11.04 5.43 6.54
CA ARG A 473 9.99 5.62 7.57
C ARG A 473 10.07 6.94 8.35
N GLY A 474 11.21 7.63 8.28
CA GLY A 474 11.48 8.91 8.96
C GLY A 474 12.45 8.80 10.13
N GLU A 475 13.22 9.87 10.36
CA GLU A 475 14.37 9.91 11.30
C GLU A 475 14.05 9.53 12.75
N ASN A 476 12.78 9.66 13.18
CA ASN A 476 12.34 9.34 14.54
C ASN A 476 12.11 7.84 14.77
N TRP A 477 12.13 7.00 13.73
CA TRP A 477 11.94 5.56 13.88
C TRP A 477 13.26 4.85 14.24
N MET A 478 13.31 4.27 15.45
CA MET A 478 14.43 3.45 15.91
C MET A 478 13.99 2.33 16.86
N PRO A 479 14.07 1.05 16.44
CA PRO A 479 14.33 -0.03 17.37
C PRO A 479 15.81 0.01 17.78
N ARG A 480 16.09 0.19 19.07
CA ARG A 480 17.46 0.27 19.63
C ARG A 480 18.10 -1.11 19.82
N SER A 481 17.36 -2.18 19.56
CA SER A 481 17.81 -3.57 19.64
C SER A 481 16.94 -4.47 18.73
N PRO A 482 17.38 -5.70 18.37
CA PRO A 482 16.49 -6.64 17.67
C PRO A 482 15.26 -7.02 18.49
N GLN A 483 15.32 -6.88 19.82
CA GLN A 483 14.21 -7.18 20.71
C GLN A 483 13.19 -6.03 20.81
N GLU A 484 13.63 -4.77 20.68
CA GLU A 484 12.72 -3.64 20.50
C GLU A 484 12.12 -3.64 19.08
N LEU A 485 12.86 -4.13 18.07
CA LEU A 485 12.26 -4.45 16.78
C LEU A 485 11.17 -5.51 16.97
N GLN A 486 11.48 -6.68 17.55
CA GLN A 486 10.47 -7.72 17.80
C GLN A 486 9.27 -7.21 18.62
N GLU A 487 9.48 -6.43 19.69
CA GLU A 487 8.38 -5.87 20.49
C GLU A 487 7.52 -4.85 19.71
N GLU A 488 8.10 -4.07 18.80
CA GLU A 488 7.33 -3.18 17.92
C GLU A 488 6.64 -3.96 16.81
N LEU A 489 7.27 -5.01 16.27
CA LEU A 489 6.63 -5.92 15.32
C LEU A 489 5.44 -6.66 15.98
N ASP A 490 5.59 -7.13 17.22
CA ASP A 490 4.54 -7.78 18.02
C ASP A 490 3.40 -6.80 18.44
N ARG A 491 3.55 -5.48 18.19
CA ARG A 491 2.56 -4.43 18.49
C ARG A 491 1.80 -3.89 17.27
N LEU A 492 2.28 -4.14 16.04
CA LEU A 492 1.73 -3.60 14.78
C LEU A 492 0.61 -4.47 14.19
#